data_AF-A0AAV8VI74-F1
#
_entry.id   AF-A0AAV8VI74-F1
#
_cell.length_a   1.000
_cell.length_b   1.000
_cell.length_c   1.000
_cell.angle_alpha   90.00
_cell.angle_beta   90.00
_cell.angle_gamma   90.00
#
_symmetry.space_group_name_H-M   'P 1'
#
loop_
_entity.id
_entity.type
_entity.pdbx_description
1 polymer ?
#
loop_
_entity_poly.entity_id
_entity_poly.type
_entity_poly.pdbx_seq_one_letter_code
_entity_poly.pdbx_strand_id
1 'polypeptide(L)'
;MNSTDILNVMEEPLFDNAIVSFEKHTHNPYASTNLGNYDEIRIPIQRQDTYTSPYFSTLYIRGRLCKSDGTVSVTARFDKLGVLLLFEEIRYELNGITMDRVRNPGMTALMKGYVSFSQNDVTSMHSAG
;
A
#
# COMPACT_ATOMS: atom_id res chain seq x y z
N MET A 1 24.65 36.77 9.51
CA MET A 1 23.83 35.91 8.62
C MET A 1 24.77 35.40 7.55
N ASN A 2 25.11 34.11 7.61
CA ASN A 2 25.97 33.51 6.60
C ASN A 2 25.20 33.44 5.27
N SER A 3 25.89 33.76 4.18
CA SER A 3 25.34 33.87 2.82
C SER A 3 24.88 32.53 2.20
N THR A 4 24.65 31.51 3.01
CA THR A 4 24.38 30.12 2.60
C THR A 4 22.89 29.76 2.50
N ASP A 5 21.99 30.61 2.95
CA ASP A 5 20.53 30.36 2.89
C ASP A 5 19.84 30.97 1.65
N ILE A 6 20.61 31.53 0.70
CA ILE A 6 20.08 32.10 -0.53
C ILE A 6 20.26 31.08 -1.66
N LEU A 7 19.13 30.56 -2.17
CA LEU A 7 19.10 29.65 -3.32
C LEU A 7 19.71 30.32 -4.56
N ASN A 8 20.82 29.76 -5.06
CA ASN A 8 21.44 30.22 -6.30
C ASN A 8 20.84 29.49 -7.51
N VAL A 9 19.89 30.13 -8.19
CA VAL A 9 19.24 29.59 -9.40
C VAL A 9 20.18 29.47 -10.61
N MET A 10 21.38 30.04 -10.54
CA MET A 10 22.39 29.99 -11.61
C MET A 10 23.50 28.97 -11.34
N GLU A 11 23.41 28.22 -10.23
CA GLU A 11 24.36 27.15 -9.91
C GLU A 11 24.26 26.02 -10.94
N GLU A 12 25.40 25.41 -11.28
CA GLU A 12 25.41 24.27 -12.18
C GLU A 12 24.63 23.09 -11.56
N PRO A 13 23.75 22.43 -12.34
CA PRO A 13 22.99 21.29 -11.82
C PRO A 13 23.93 20.15 -11.46
N LEU A 14 23.92 19.75 -10.18
CA LEU A 14 24.54 18.54 -9.70
C LEU A 14 23.67 17.33 -10.10
N PHE A 15 24.22 16.48 -10.98
CA PHE A 15 23.59 15.22 -11.34
C PHE A 15 24.13 14.09 -10.45
N ASP A 16 23.24 13.54 -9.61
CA ASP A 16 23.52 12.35 -8.82
C ASP A 16 22.98 11.10 -9.55
N ASN A 17 23.87 10.14 -9.81
CA ASN A 17 23.55 8.86 -10.47
C ASN A 17 23.56 7.69 -9.47
N ALA A 18 23.41 7.93 -8.17
CA ALA A 18 23.38 6.87 -7.15
C ALA A 18 22.27 5.83 -7.36
N ILE A 19 21.15 6.20 -7.99
CA ILE A 19 20.04 5.29 -8.32
C ILE A 19 19.92 5.20 -9.85
N VAL A 20 20.37 4.08 -10.41
CA VAL A 20 20.42 3.88 -11.87
C VAL A 20 19.18 3.16 -12.42
N SER A 21 18.51 2.36 -11.59
CA SER A 21 17.33 1.59 -12.02
C SER A 21 16.46 1.13 -10.85
N PHE A 22 15.23 0.74 -11.17
CA PHE A 22 14.29 0.10 -10.26
C PHE A 22 13.88 -1.26 -10.81
N GLU A 23 13.82 -2.26 -9.92
CA GLU A 23 13.29 -3.58 -10.24
C GLU A 23 12.08 -3.88 -9.34
N LYS A 24 11.03 -4.49 -9.91
CA LYS A 24 9.87 -4.95 -9.15
C LYS A 24 10.02 -6.42 -8.82
N HIS A 25 9.85 -6.76 -7.55
CA HIS A 25 9.84 -8.14 -7.06
C HIS A 25 8.51 -8.47 -6.38
N THR A 26 8.06 -9.72 -6.56
CA THR A 26 6.88 -10.25 -5.87
C THR A 26 7.31 -10.98 -4.61
N HIS A 27 6.63 -10.68 -3.50
CA HIS A 27 6.83 -11.34 -2.22
C HIS A 27 5.52 -11.97 -1.76
N ASN A 28 5.59 -13.21 -1.29
CA ASN A 28 4.44 -13.93 -0.77
C ASN A 28 4.45 -13.88 0.77
N PRO A 29 3.29 -13.94 1.42
CA PRO A 29 3.22 -14.10 2.88
C PRO A 29 3.81 -15.44 3.32
N TYR A 30 4.34 -15.50 4.55
CA TYR A 30 5.15 -16.64 5.03
C TYR A 30 4.44 -18.00 5.00
N ALA A 31 3.12 -18.03 5.25
CA ALA A 31 2.16 -19.08 4.91
C ALA A 31 0.89 -18.90 5.75
N SER A 32 -0.26 -18.72 5.10
CA SER A 32 -1.56 -19.04 5.69
C SER A 32 -2.56 -19.27 4.55
N THR A 33 -2.81 -20.54 4.22
CA THR A 33 -3.85 -20.88 3.24
C THR A 33 -5.26 -20.66 3.79
N ASN A 34 -5.39 -20.48 5.12
CA ASN A 34 -6.62 -20.10 5.80
C ASN A 34 -6.32 -18.94 6.75
N LEU A 35 -6.86 -17.76 6.43
CA LEU A 35 -6.88 -16.59 7.30
C LEU A 35 -8.26 -16.50 7.94
N GLY A 36 -8.30 -16.46 9.26
CA GLY A 36 -9.47 -16.11 10.05
C GLY A 36 -9.58 -14.60 10.30
N ASN A 37 -10.59 -14.22 11.08
CA ASN A 37 -10.71 -12.85 11.57
C ASN A 37 -9.58 -12.56 12.57
N TYR A 38 -9.02 -11.35 12.50
CA TYR A 38 -7.91 -10.88 13.36
C TYR A 38 -6.57 -11.60 13.14
N ASP A 39 -6.45 -12.43 12.11
CA ASP A 39 -5.17 -13.02 11.74
C ASP A 39 -4.25 -11.99 11.11
N GLU A 40 -2.96 -12.12 11.41
CA GLU A 40 -1.92 -11.23 10.89
C GLU A 40 -1.32 -11.80 9.60
N ILE A 41 -1.30 -10.99 8.54
CA ILE A 41 -0.60 -11.31 7.30
C ILE A 41 0.78 -10.66 7.35
N ARG A 42 1.84 -11.47 7.42
CA ARG A 42 3.23 -10.99 7.37
C ARG A 42 3.87 -11.27 6.03
N ILE A 43 4.35 -10.22 5.36
CA ILE A 43 5.14 -10.28 4.12
C ILE A 43 6.55 -9.74 4.43
N PRO A 44 7.50 -10.61 4.81
CA PRO A 44 8.84 -10.17 5.12
C PRO A 44 9.70 -10.08 3.87
N ILE A 45 10.55 -9.06 3.83
CA ILE A 45 11.58 -8.88 2.81
C ILE A 45 12.93 -9.05 3.50
N GLN A 46 13.61 -10.17 3.27
CA GLN A 46 14.83 -10.56 3.97
C GLN A 46 16.10 -10.37 3.11
N ARG A 47 16.22 -9.24 2.40
CA ARG A 47 17.42 -8.94 1.60
C ARG A 47 18.24 -7.86 2.28
N GLN A 48 19.47 -8.19 2.68
CA GLN A 48 20.41 -7.26 3.31
C GLN A 48 21.03 -6.27 2.32
N ASP A 49 21.11 -6.62 1.04
CA ASP A 49 21.79 -5.83 0.02
C ASP A 49 20.83 -5.08 -0.91
N THR A 50 19.58 -4.87 -0.50
CA THR A 50 18.57 -4.22 -1.35
C THR A 50 17.84 -3.11 -0.60
N TYR A 51 17.92 -1.89 -1.14
CA TYR A 51 17.07 -0.79 -0.70
C TYR A 51 15.68 -0.96 -1.32
N THR A 52 14.67 -1.02 -0.48
CA THR A 52 13.27 -1.11 -0.93
C THR A 52 12.64 0.28 -0.90
N SER A 53 11.82 0.54 -1.91
CA SER A 53 11.01 1.76 -1.98
C SER A 53 9.55 1.41 -1.67
N PRO A 54 9.14 1.39 -0.38
CA PRO A 54 7.84 0.87 0.02
C PRO A 54 6.68 1.72 -0.51
N TYR A 55 6.89 3.03 -0.74
CA TYR A 55 5.84 3.91 -1.28
C TYR A 55 5.39 3.51 -2.69
N PHE A 56 6.24 2.79 -3.45
CA PHE A 56 5.94 2.31 -4.79
C PHE A 56 5.49 0.85 -4.82
N SER A 57 5.28 0.25 -3.65
CA SER A 57 4.81 -1.13 -3.51
C SER A 57 3.28 -1.21 -3.61
N THR A 58 2.77 -2.38 -3.98
CA THR A 58 1.33 -2.64 -4.10
C THR A 58 1.01 -4.01 -3.52
N LEU A 59 -0.14 -4.14 -2.83
CA LEU A 59 -0.65 -5.43 -2.38
C LEU A 59 -1.54 -6.06 -3.46
N TYR A 60 -1.17 -7.25 -3.92
CA TYR A 60 -2.01 -8.04 -4.83
C TYR A 60 -2.89 -9.00 -4.03
N ILE A 61 -4.19 -8.74 -4.01
CA ILE A 61 -5.17 -9.53 -3.26
C ILE A 61 -6.11 -10.23 -4.25
N ARG A 62 -6.25 -11.55 -4.11
CA ARG A 62 -7.15 -12.38 -4.93
C ARG A 62 -7.98 -13.27 -4.03
N GLY A 63 -9.29 -13.31 -4.26
CA GLY A 63 -10.22 -14.14 -3.49
C GLY A 63 -11.55 -14.35 -4.20
N ARG A 64 -12.44 -15.11 -3.56
CA ARG A 64 -13.83 -15.32 -3.98
C ARG A 64 -14.75 -14.85 -2.86
N LEU A 65 -15.81 -14.12 -3.21
CA LEU A 65 -16.88 -13.80 -2.28
C LEU A 65 -17.84 -14.98 -2.23
N CYS A 66 -17.91 -15.67 -1.10
CA CYS A 66 -18.77 -16.83 -0.90
C CYS A 66 -19.91 -16.50 0.07
N LYS A 67 -21.05 -17.17 -0.10
CA LYS A 67 -22.14 -17.19 0.89
C LYS A 67 -21.78 -18.13 2.04
N SER A 68 -22.62 -18.15 3.08
CA SER A 68 -22.45 -19.05 4.23
C SER A 68 -22.46 -20.54 3.86
N ASP A 69 -23.08 -20.91 2.74
CA ASP A 69 -23.09 -22.28 2.21
C ASP A 69 -21.85 -22.64 1.37
N GLY A 70 -20.88 -21.73 1.25
CA GLY A 70 -19.65 -21.92 0.47
C GLY A 70 -19.79 -21.68 -1.03
N THR A 71 -21.01 -21.41 -1.53
CA THR A 71 -21.22 -21.08 -2.96
C THR A 71 -20.77 -19.66 -3.25
N VAL A 72 -20.23 -19.43 -4.46
CA VAL A 72 -19.80 -18.09 -4.89
C VAL A 72 -21.02 -17.18 -5.02
N SER A 73 -20.95 -16.01 -4.41
CA SER A 73 -22.01 -15.01 -4.49
C SER A 73 -22.04 -14.36 -5.87
N VAL A 74 -23.15 -14.52 -6.59
CA VAL A 74 -23.35 -13.89 -7.90
C VAL A 74 -23.69 -12.41 -7.79
N THR A 75 -24.18 -11.95 -6.63
CA THR A 75 -24.60 -10.56 -6.41
C THR A 75 -23.60 -9.73 -5.60
N ALA A 76 -22.86 -10.33 -4.67
CA ALA A 76 -21.94 -9.57 -3.82
C ALA A 76 -20.73 -9.07 -4.62
N ARG A 77 -20.38 -7.80 -4.41
CA ARG A 77 -19.21 -7.14 -5.00
C ARG A 77 -18.56 -6.30 -3.92
N PHE A 78 -17.22 -6.21 -3.93
CA PHE A 78 -16.55 -5.17 -3.16
C PHE A 78 -16.84 -3.82 -3.80
N ASP A 79 -17.09 -2.82 -2.95
CA ASP A 79 -16.96 -1.43 -3.39
C ASP A 79 -15.48 -1.10 -3.62
N LYS A 80 -15.19 0.05 -4.24
CA LYS A 80 -13.88 0.45 -4.78
C LYS A 80 -12.75 0.47 -3.75
N LEU A 81 -13.11 0.61 -2.46
CA LEU A 81 -12.22 0.58 -1.29
C LEU A 81 -12.57 -0.58 -0.32
N GLY A 82 -13.48 -1.47 -0.72
CA GLY A 82 -14.04 -2.51 0.15
C GLY A 82 -13.01 -3.52 0.64
N VAL A 83 -11.94 -3.76 -0.13
CA VAL A 83 -10.85 -4.64 0.29
C VAL A 83 -10.06 -4.04 1.46
N LEU A 84 -9.92 -2.71 1.54
CA LEU A 84 -9.24 -2.05 2.66
C LEU A 84 -10.03 -2.15 3.98
N LEU A 85 -11.35 -2.36 3.91
CA LEU A 85 -12.18 -2.58 5.10
C LEU A 85 -11.95 -3.94 5.77
N LEU A 86 -11.25 -4.86 5.10
CA LEU A 86 -10.87 -6.15 5.68
C LEU A 86 -9.71 -6.03 6.68
N PHE A 87 -8.99 -4.91 6.66
CA PHE A 87 -7.83 -4.68 7.51
C PHE A 87 -8.18 -3.78 8.68
N GLU A 88 -7.89 -4.23 9.91
CA GLU A 88 -7.90 -3.34 11.08
C GLU A 88 -6.66 -2.45 11.11
N GLU A 89 -5.50 -2.98 10.72
CA GLU A 89 -4.24 -2.25 10.75
C GLU A 89 -3.35 -2.70 9.59
N ILE A 90 -2.67 -1.75 8.95
CA ILE A 90 -1.56 -1.99 8.04
C ILE A 90 -0.34 -1.30 8.64
N ARG A 91 0.77 -2.04 8.71
CA ARG A 91 1.99 -1.57 9.34
C ARG A 91 3.20 -1.89 8.47
N TYR A 92 4.08 -0.91 8.35
CA TYR A 92 5.41 -1.08 7.78
C TYR A 92 6.43 -1.07 8.91
N GLU A 93 7.20 -2.16 9.01
CA GLU A 93 8.25 -2.33 10.00
C GLU A 93 9.61 -2.49 9.30
N LEU A 94 10.61 -1.77 9.79
CA LEU A 94 12.00 -1.93 9.38
C LEU A 94 12.80 -2.44 10.58
N ASN A 95 13.40 -3.62 10.47
CA ASN A 95 14.14 -4.27 11.56
C ASN A 95 13.35 -4.37 12.88
N GLY A 96 12.04 -4.62 12.80
CA GLY A 96 11.14 -4.72 13.96
C GLY A 96 10.72 -3.37 14.56
N ILE A 97 11.13 -2.24 13.98
CA ILE A 97 10.68 -0.92 14.37
C ILE A 97 9.57 -0.49 13.41
N THR A 98 8.42 -0.09 13.96
CA THR A 98 7.32 0.47 13.18
C THR A 98 7.73 1.82 12.59
N MET A 99 7.81 1.87 11.27
CA MET A 99 8.13 3.08 10.51
C MET A 99 6.87 3.84 10.11
N ASP A 100 5.84 3.10 9.68
CA ASP A 100 4.53 3.66 9.36
C ASP A 100 3.43 2.69 9.82
N ARG A 101 2.28 3.26 10.19
CA ARG A 101 1.13 2.53 10.69
C ARG A 101 -0.16 3.28 10.41
N VAL A 102 -1.09 2.59 9.76
CA VAL A 102 -2.45 3.08 9.54
C VAL A 102 -3.43 2.13 10.21
N ARG A 103 -4.21 2.66 11.16
CA ARG A 103 -5.33 1.94 11.77
C ARG A 103 -6.63 2.29 11.04
N ASN A 104 -7.47 1.29 10.82
CA ASN A 104 -8.72 1.35 10.07
C ASN A 104 -8.55 1.96 8.65
N PRO A 105 -7.61 1.45 7.82
CA PRO A 105 -7.29 2.01 6.52
C PRO A 105 -8.51 2.15 5.60
N GLY A 106 -9.46 1.21 5.64
CA GLY A 106 -10.68 1.30 4.85
C GLY A 106 -11.56 2.50 5.23
N MET A 107 -11.74 2.78 6.52
CA MET A 107 -12.54 3.93 6.97
C MET A 107 -11.86 5.26 6.65
N THR A 108 -10.54 5.35 6.87
CA THR A 108 -9.77 6.55 6.54
C THR A 108 -9.78 6.82 5.03
N ALA A 109 -9.60 5.78 4.21
CA ALA A 109 -9.65 5.91 2.76
C ALA A 109 -11.03 6.34 2.26
N LEU A 110 -12.12 5.81 2.85
CA LEU A 110 -13.49 6.24 2.53
C LEU A 110 -13.73 7.71 2.86
N MET A 111 -13.34 8.16 4.05
CA MET A 111 -13.51 9.56 4.46
C MET A 111 -12.70 10.50 3.57
N LYS A 112 -11.43 10.16 3.29
CA LYS A 112 -10.58 10.94 2.38
C LYS A 112 -11.16 10.96 0.97
N GLY A 113 -11.56 9.80 0.47
CA GLY A 113 -12.14 9.66 -0.87
C GLY A 113 -13.42 10.47 -1.03
N TYR A 114 -14.28 10.50 0.00
CA TYR A 114 -15.51 11.29 -0.03
C TYR A 114 -15.25 12.80 -0.17
N VAL A 115 -14.19 13.33 0.46
CA VAL A 115 -13.87 14.76 0.42
C VAL A 115 -12.99 15.12 -0.77
N SER A 116 -12.16 14.21 -1.25
CA SER A 116 -11.08 14.51 -2.20
C SER A 116 -11.27 13.95 -3.61
N PHE A 117 -12.11 12.94 -3.83
CA PHE A 117 -12.23 12.31 -5.15
C PHE A 117 -13.30 12.97 -6.00
N SER A 118 -12.96 13.26 -7.24
CA SER A 118 -13.92 13.63 -8.25
C SER A 118 -14.69 12.39 -8.73
N GLN A 119 -15.81 12.61 -9.41
CA GLN A 119 -16.57 11.51 -10.02
C GLN A 119 -15.72 10.66 -10.98
N ASN A 120 -14.78 11.31 -11.69
CA ASN A 120 -13.87 10.62 -12.61
C ASN A 120 -12.90 9.70 -11.85
N ASP A 121 -12.33 10.18 -10.74
CA ASP A 121 -11.44 9.38 -9.88
C ASP A 121 -12.17 8.15 -9.37
N VAL A 122 -13.38 8.35 -8.83
CA VAL A 122 -14.23 7.25 -8.35
C VAL A 122 -14.52 6.27 -9.48
N THR A 123 -14.90 6.71 -10.68
CA THR A 123 -15.17 5.77 -11.79
C THR A 123 -13.94 5.00 -12.27
N SER A 124 -12.74 5.58 -12.15
CA SER A 124 -11.49 4.90 -12.52
C SER A 124 -11.06 3.84 -11.50
N MET A 125 -11.48 4.00 -10.24
CA MET A 125 -11.18 3.05 -9.17
C MET A 125 -12.09 1.83 -9.28
N HIS A 126 -11.58 0.71 -9.79
CA HIS A 126 -12.36 -0.54 -9.83
C HIS A 126 -11.98 -1.57 -8.76
N SER A 127 -10.94 -1.30 -7.96
CA SER A 127 -10.52 -1.98 -6.70
C SER A 127 -9.12 -1.44 -6.32
N ALA A 128 -8.89 -0.15 -6.52
CA ALA A 128 -7.61 0.49 -6.27
C ALA A 128 -7.74 1.36 -5.02
N GLY A 129 -6.92 1.08 -4.03
CA GLY A 129 -6.68 1.89 -2.84
C GLY A 129 -5.18 2.02 -2.64
#